data_AF-A0A183AR51-F1
#
_entry.id   AF-A0A183AR51-F1
#
_cell.length_a   1.000
_cell.length_b   1.000
_cell.length_c   1.000
_cell.angle_alpha   90.00
_cell.angle_beta   90.00
_cell.angle_gamma   90.00
#
_symmetry.space_group_name_H-M   'P 1'
#
loop_
_entity.id
_entity.type
_entity.pdbx_description
1 polymer ?
#
loop_
_entity_poly.entity_id
_entity_poly.type
_entity_poly.pdbx_seq_one_letter_code
_entity_poly.pdbx_strand_id
1 'polypeptide(L)'
;MPPVFLAPDIDEDLIERDIQLTEGGMRVNTELLNNEKKGFKLHHPSYLVKCGIEAIIEDSVTKRFTAAELRVWNFLSRNQSYVYMKKDHLNVLLAVWVLGFFIRYFIFFPCRIGKWLRTSGLESSVRLNLCPFSAVIRFHNVENRPKPNTICVANHTTPFDWCVLASDVTYAVVGQKHAGFFGLVERIISAAVPAVWFDRSEVLDRHLTAARLKEHVNLPDSEPLLIFPEGTCINNTSVMKFKKGCFEVGAPIHPVAIKYNPLFADCFWNSSQDSLLQYTFKMMTSWAMVVDVWYLPPTRIRPEEDGIAFARRVQQSIAHCGGMLDMDW
;
A
#
# COMPACT_ATOMS: atom_id res chain seq x y z
N MET A 1 -25.94 -7.06 42.85
CA MET A 1 -24.72 -6.26 42.60
C MET A 1 -23.57 -6.95 43.31
N PRO A 2 -22.44 -7.24 42.65
CA PRO A 2 -21.29 -7.77 43.37
C PRO A 2 -20.74 -6.66 44.31
N PRO A 3 -20.16 -7.03 45.47
CA PRO A 3 -19.58 -6.05 46.38
C PRO A 3 -18.40 -5.37 45.70
N VAL A 4 -18.43 -4.04 45.63
CA VAL A 4 -17.25 -3.24 45.29
C VAL A 4 -16.31 -3.36 46.47
N PHE A 5 -15.28 -4.19 46.35
CA PHE A 5 -14.14 -4.16 47.28
C PHE A 5 -13.40 -2.84 47.05
N LEU A 6 -13.78 -1.81 47.79
CA LEU A 6 -12.94 -0.62 47.93
C LEU A 6 -11.72 -1.04 48.75
N ALA A 7 -10.56 -1.09 48.09
CA ALA A 7 -9.29 -1.16 48.80
C ALA A 7 -9.20 0.06 49.76
N PRO A 8 -8.60 -0.10 50.97
CA PRO A 8 -8.36 1.03 51.86
C PRO A 8 -7.58 2.13 51.11
N ASP A 9 -7.89 3.40 51.37
CA ASP A 9 -7.20 4.52 50.74
C ASP A 9 -5.70 4.46 51.04
N ILE A 10 -4.88 4.20 50.02
CA ILE A 10 -3.40 4.13 50.09
C ILE A 10 -2.78 5.55 50.01
N ASP A 11 -3.53 6.57 50.43
CA ASP A 11 -3.01 7.93 50.67
C ASP A 11 -2.69 8.14 52.16
N GLU A 12 -2.39 7.05 52.89
CA GLU A 12 -1.67 7.18 54.15
C GLU A 12 -0.21 7.52 53.84
N ASP A 13 0.28 8.63 54.41
CA ASP A 13 1.68 8.98 54.38
C ASP A 13 2.50 7.75 54.84
N LEU A 14 3.46 7.32 54.02
CA LEU A 14 4.26 6.13 54.28
C LEU A 14 5.19 6.32 55.50
N ILE A 15 5.36 7.57 55.92
CA ILE A 15 6.23 8.01 56.99
C ILE A 15 5.43 8.90 57.94
N GLU A 16 5.34 8.49 59.21
CA GLU A 16 4.81 9.36 60.26
C GLU A 16 5.78 10.53 60.49
N ARG A 17 5.40 11.73 60.03
CA ARG A 17 6.29 12.91 60.04
C ARG A 17 6.35 13.55 61.42
N ASP A 18 7.56 13.68 61.94
CA ASP A 18 7.81 14.41 63.18
C ASP A 18 7.64 15.95 63.00
N ILE A 19 7.72 16.47 61.76
CA ILE A 19 7.48 17.86 61.38
C ILE A 19 6.56 17.94 60.17
N GLN A 20 5.47 18.70 60.29
CA GLN A 20 4.55 19.02 59.20
C GLN A 20 4.55 20.52 58.90
N LEU A 21 4.77 20.88 57.64
CA LEU A 21 4.61 22.25 57.15
C LEU A 21 3.12 22.45 56.80
N THR A 22 2.47 23.36 57.51
CA THR A 22 1.07 23.75 57.27
C THR A 22 1.01 25.18 56.74
N GLU A 23 -0.09 25.57 56.09
CA GLU A 23 -0.27 26.95 55.58
C GLU A 23 -0.13 28.03 56.67
N GLY A 24 -0.33 27.66 57.95
CA GLY A 24 -0.15 28.53 59.12
C GLY A 24 1.22 28.44 59.80
N GLY A 25 2.19 27.71 59.25
CA GLY A 25 3.54 27.54 59.82
C GLY A 25 3.96 26.08 60.06
N MET A 26 5.05 25.89 60.80
CA MET A 26 5.65 24.57 61.08
C MET A 26 5.05 23.94 62.34
N ARG A 27 4.42 22.76 62.23
CA ARG A 27 4.01 21.94 63.36
C ARG A 27 5.08 20.89 63.64
N VAL A 28 5.60 20.89 64.87
CA VAL A 28 6.62 19.94 65.34
C VAL A 28 5.98 19.03 66.38
N ASN A 29 6.27 17.74 66.34
CA ASN A 29 5.79 16.78 67.32
C ASN A 29 6.23 17.19 68.74
N THR A 30 5.27 17.33 69.65
CA THR A 30 5.42 17.92 70.99
C THR A 30 6.38 17.14 71.89
N GLU A 31 6.62 15.85 71.62
CA GLU A 31 7.58 15.03 72.38
C GLU A 31 9.03 15.50 72.21
N LEU A 32 9.39 16.08 71.04
CA LEU A 32 10.71 16.63 70.78
C LEU A 32 10.98 17.93 71.57
N LEU A 33 9.95 18.78 71.73
CA LEU A 33 10.06 20.05 72.44
C LEU A 33 10.17 19.86 73.96
N ASN A 34 9.57 18.80 74.50
CA ASN A 34 9.52 18.56 75.95
C ASN A 34 10.85 18.02 76.55
N ASN A 35 11.77 17.52 75.72
CA ASN A 35 13.03 16.90 76.18
C ASN A 35 14.30 17.76 75.96
N GLU A 36 14.17 18.99 75.42
CA GLU A 36 15.33 19.84 75.14
C GLU A 36 15.61 20.85 76.26
N LYS A 37 16.63 20.57 77.08
CA LYS A 37 17.35 21.59 77.84
C LYS A 37 17.96 22.60 76.86
N LYS A 38 17.67 23.89 77.05
CA LYS A 38 18.16 25.03 76.23
C LYS A 38 19.65 24.89 75.86
N GLY A 39 19.94 24.53 74.60
CA GLY A 39 21.29 24.47 74.03
C GLY A 39 21.33 23.75 72.67
N PHE A 40 22.14 24.24 71.73
CA PHE A 40 22.35 23.61 70.42
C PHE A 40 23.18 22.33 70.57
N LYS A 41 22.71 21.20 70.03
CA LYS A 41 23.47 19.94 69.98
C LYS A 41 23.83 19.58 68.54
N LEU A 42 24.97 18.91 68.38
CA LEU A 42 25.56 18.59 67.08
C LEU A 42 24.68 17.68 66.19
N HIS A 43 23.70 16.97 66.74
CA HIS A 43 22.78 16.12 65.97
C HIS A 43 21.53 16.86 65.46
N HIS A 44 21.33 18.15 65.79
CA HIS A 44 20.17 18.90 65.30
C HIS A 44 20.17 19.04 63.75
N PRO A 45 21.33 19.28 63.08
CA PRO A 45 21.37 19.31 61.62
C PRO A 45 21.00 17.99 60.93
N SER A 46 21.32 16.83 61.51
CA SER A 46 20.94 15.53 60.91
C SER A 46 19.43 15.32 60.85
N TYR A 47 18.69 15.94 61.76
CA TYR A 47 17.25 15.88 61.78
C TYR A 47 16.62 16.74 60.67
N LEU A 48 17.17 17.92 60.40
CA LEU A 48 16.77 18.74 59.24
C LEU A 48 17.06 18.03 57.91
N VAL A 49 18.18 17.31 57.82
CA VAL A 49 18.51 16.49 56.64
C VAL A 49 17.53 15.33 56.49
N LYS A 50 17.17 14.63 57.58
CA LYS A 50 16.12 13.59 57.57
C LYS A 50 14.80 14.15 57.03
N CYS A 51 14.30 15.27 57.57
CA CYS A 51 13.06 15.89 57.12
C CYS A 51 13.11 16.34 55.66
N GLY A 52 14.26 16.85 55.19
CA GLY A 52 14.45 17.23 53.79
C GLY A 52 14.38 16.02 52.85
N ILE A 53 14.97 14.88 53.23
CA ILE A 53 14.91 13.65 52.46
C ILE A 53 13.47 13.10 52.43
N GLU A 54 12.76 13.10 53.56
CA GLU A 54 11.36 12.67 53.65
C GLU A 54 10.45 13.51 52.76
N ALA A 55 10.63 14.83 52.75
CA ALA A 55 9.87 15.74 51.89
C ALA A 55 10.12 15.50 50.39
N ILE A 56 11.34 15.12 49.99
CA ILE A 56 11.69 14.79 48.61
C ILE A 56 11.06 13.45 48.18
N ILE A 57 11.11 12.43 49.06
CA ILE A 57 10.56 11.10 48.79
C ILE A 57 9.04 11.16 48.57
N GLU A 58 8.33 12.00 49.34
CA GLU A 58 6.87 12.11 49.27
C GLU A 58 6.36 13.25 48.37
N ASP A 59 7.23 13.85 47.54
CA ASP A 59 6.82 14.94 46.66
C ASP A 59 5.71 14.50 45.68
N SER A 60 4.64 15.30 45.66
CA SER A 60 3.47 15.14 44.80
C SER A 60 3.80 15.09 43.31
N VAL A 61 4.93 15.67 42.89
CA VAL A 61 5.39 15.68 41.49
C VAL A 61 6.00 14.34 41.10
N THR A 62 6.87 13.77 41.94
CA THR A 62 7.53 12.48 41.68
C THR A 62 6.51 11.33 41.59
N LYS A 63 5.48 11.34 42.43
CA LYS A 63 4.35 10.38 42.39
C LYS A 63 3.54 10.43 41.09
N ARG A 64 3.61 11.52 40.32
CA ARG A 64 2.89 11.67 39.03
C ARG A 64 3.68 11.12 37.83
N PHE A 65 4.98 10.83 38.00
CA PHE A 65 5.80 10.16 36.98
C PHE A 65 5.67 8.63 37.02
N THR A 66 5.02 8.08 38.05
CA THR A 66 4.64 6.67 38.10
C THR A 66 3.25 6.46 37.49
N ALA A 67 3.07 5.34 36.79
CA ALA A 67 1.78 5.01 36.18
C ALA A 67 0.66 4.96 37.23
N ALA A 68 -0.49 5.55 36.92
CA ALA A 68 -1.64 5.57 37.82
C ALA A 68 -2.12 4.14 38.11
N GLU A 69 -2.19 3.78 39.40
CA GLU A 69 -2.73 2.50 39.83
C GLU A 69 -4.25 2.49 39.60
N LEU A 70 -4.71 1.64 38.68
CA LEU A 70 -6.12 1.51 38.39
C LEU A 70 -6.81 0.73 39.50
N ARG A 71 -7.71 1.40 40.24
CA ARG A 71 -8.51 0.81 41.32
C ARG A 71 -9.53 -0.24 40.84
N VAL A 72 -9.75 -0.38 39.53
CA VAL A 72 -10.73 -1.29 38.94
C VAL A 72 -10.11 -2.07 37.77
N TRP A 73 -10.41 -3.36 37.69
CA TRP A 73 -10.00 -4.21 36.57
C TRP A 73 -10.63 -3.72 35.25
N ASN A 74 -9.82 -3.63 34.20
CA ASN A 74 -10.29 -3.39 32.84
C ASN A 74 -9.42 -4.14 31.81
N PHE A 75 -9.80 -4.08 30.53
CA PHE A 75 -9.06 -4.75 29.44
C PHE A 75 -7.64 -4.21 29.21
N LEU A 76 -7.27 -3.05 29.79
CA LEU A 76 -5.92 -2.47 29.69
C LEU A 76 -4.95 -3.04 30.73
N SER A 77 -5.45 -3.72 31.77
CA SER A 77 -4.65 -4.38 32.83
C SER A 77 -3.73 -5.48 32.30
N ARG A 78 -3.80 -5.87 31.01
CA ARG A 78 -2.87 -6.80 30.36
C ARG A 78 -1.44 -6.25 30.22
N ASN A 79 -1.30 -4.94 29.99
CA ASN A 79 0.00 -4.31 29.74
C ASN A 79 0.58 -3.61 30.99
N GLN A 80 -0.06 -3.82 32.15
CA GLN A 80 0.29 -3.19 33.42
C GLN A 80 0.49 -4.29 34.48
N SER A 81 1.70 -4.36 35.03
CA SER A 81 2.12 -5.40 35.98
C SER A 81 1.75 -5.01 37.42
N TYR A 82 0.49 -5.15 37.84
CA TYR A 82 0.06 -4.85 39.22
C TYR A 82 -0.30 -6.08 40.06
N VAL A 83 -0.20 -5.91 41.39
CA VAL A 83 -0.04 -6.90 42.47
C VAL A 83 -1.25 -7.82 42.72
N TYR A 84 -2.45 -7.51 42.23
CA TYR A 84 -3.68 -8.29 42.46
C TYR A 84 -4.12 -9.13 41.26
N MET A 85 -3.18 -9.81 40.62
CA MET A 85 -3.46 -10.64 39.44
C MET A 85 -3.67 -12.09 39.83
N LYS A 86 -4.92 -12.56 39.78
CA LYS A 86 -5.21 -14.00 39.75
C LYS A 86 -4.66 -14.56 38.42
N LYS A 87 -3.44 -15.11 38.47
CA LYS A 87 -2.64 -15.54 37.29
C LYS A 87 -3.42 -16.43 36.32
N ASP A 88 -4.39 -17.19 36.82
CA ASP A 88 -5.17 -18.16 36.05
C ASP A 88 -5.95 -17.53 34.87
N HIS A 89 -6.48 -16.31 35.03
CA HIS A 89 -7.28 -15.66 33.98
C HIS A 89 -6.44 -14.90 32.95
N LEU A 90 -5.18 -14.60 33.26
CA LEU A 90 -4.28 -13.89 32.35
C LEU A 90 -3.90 -14.74 31.14
N ASN A 91 -3.64 -16.03 31.37
CA ASN A 91 -3.31 -16.98 30.30
C ASN A 91 -4.49 -17.17 29.34
N VAL A 92 -5.72 -17.23 29.87
CA VAL A 92 -6.94 -17.35 29.05
C VAL A 92 -7.16 -16.08 28.23
N LEU A 93 -7.04 -14.90 28.84
CA LEU A 93 -7.21 -13.62 28.13
C LEU A 93 -6.12 -13.41 27.06
N LEU A 94 -4.88 -13.77 27.37
CA LEU A 94 -3.77 -13.75 26.41
C LEU A 94 -4.03 -14.71 25.25
N ALA A 95 -4.49 -15.94 25.53
CA ALA A 95 -4.83 -16.91 24.49
C ALA A 95 -5.98 -16.42 23.59
N VAL A 96 -7.04 -15.84 24.15
CA VAL A 96 -8.15 -15.23 23.40
C VAL A 96 -7.66 -14.06 22.56
N TRP A 97 -6.79 -13.21 23.09
CA TRP A 97 -6.21 -12.09 22.35
C TRP A 97 -5.31 -12.56 21.21
N VAL A 98 -4.41 -13.52 21.47
CA VAL A 98 -3.53 -14.11 20.45
C VAL A 98 -4.36 -14.77 19.36
N LEU A 99 -5.39 -15.53 19.72
CA LEU A 99 -6.33 -16.12 18.77
C LEU A 99 -7.05 -15.05 17.95
N GLY A 100 -7.56 -13.99 18.59
CA GLY A 100 -8.19 -12.87 17.91
C GLY A 100 -7.24 -12.12 16.98
N PHE A 101 -5.98 -11.97 17.36
CA PHE A 101 -4.91 -11.41 16.52
C PHE A 101 -4.69 -12.28 15.29
N PHE A 102 -4.54 -13.61 15.47
CA PHE A 102 -4.38 -14.54 14.35
C PHE A 102 -5.58 -14.50 13.40
N ILE A 103 -6.81 -14.59 13.92
CA ILE A 103 -8.02 -14.53 13.10
C ILE A 103 -8.11 -13.19 12.34
N ARG A 104 -7.83 -12.07 13.01
CA ARG A 104 -7.93 -10.74 12.38
C ARG A 104 -6.92 -10.54 11.26
N TYR A 105 -5.65 -10.89 11.48
CA TYR A 105 -4.57 -10.54 10.55
C TYR A 105 -4.22 -11.64 9.55
N PHE A 106 -4.53 -12.91 9.84
CA PHE A 106 -4.22 -14.03 8.95
C PHE A 106 -5.45 -14.62 8.25
N ILE A 107 -6.66 -14.31 8.71
CA ILE A 107 -7.91 -14.75 8.06
C ILE A 107 -8.66 -13.54 7.49
N PHE A 108 -9.13 -12.62 8.34
CA PHE A 108 -9.99 -11.53 7.87
C PHE A 108 -9.28 -10.49 7.02
N PHE A 109 -8.05 -10.12 7.36
CA PHE A 109 -7.28 -9.12 6.62
C PHE A 109 -6.94 -9.57 5.19
N PRO A 110 -6.39 -10.79 4.95
CA PRO A 110 -6.18 -11.29 3.59
C PRO A 110 -7.48 -11.41 2.79
N CYS A 111 -8.57 -11.88 3.40
CA CYS A 111 -9.87 -11.97 2.72
C CYS A 111 -10.43 -10.59 2.32
N ARG A 112 -10.27 -9.58 3.17
CA ARG A 112 -10.69 -8.20 2.88
C ARG A 112 -9.82 -7.56 1.80
N ILE A 113 -8.50 -7.74 1.87
CA ILE A 113 -7.58 -7.27 0.83
C ILE A 113 -7.88 -7.94 -0.50
N GLY A 114 -8.04 -9.26 -0.55
CA GLY A 114 -8.35 -9.95 -1.80
C GLY A 114 -9.67 -9.50 -2.41
N LYS A 115 -10.70 -9.22 -1.60
CA LYS A 115 -11.96 -8.61 -2.10
C LYS A 115 -11.76 -7.18 -2.58
N TRP A 116 -11.02 -6.35 -1.83
CA TRP A 116 -10.75 -4.96 -2.19
C TRP A 116 -9.94 -4.86 -3.49
N LEU A 117 -8.91 -5.68 -3.65
CA LEU A 117 -8.10 -5.79 -4.86
C LEU A 117 -8.92 -6.16 -6.09
N ARG A 118 -9.97 -7.00 -5.95
CA ARG A 118 -10.87 -7.34 -7.07
C ARG A 118 -11.88 -6.24 -7.45
N THR A 119 -11.83 -5.08 -6.80
CA THR A 119 -12.71 -3.93 -7.09
C THR A 119 -11.82 -2.70 -7.35
N SER A 120 -12.23 -1.50 -6.90
CA SER A 120 -11.45 -0.25 -7.05
C SER A 120 -10.09 -0.24 -6.32
N GLY A 121 -9.77 -1.29 -5.56
CA GLY A 121 -8.51 -1.42 -4.87
C GLY A 121 -7.32 -1.70 -5.78
N LEU A 122 -7.53 -2.38 -6.92
CA LEU A 122 -6.47 -2.60 -7.90
C LEU A 122 -5.97 -1.27 -8.45
N GLU A 123 -6.88 -0.44 -8.97
CA GLU A 123 -6.53 0.87 -9.53
C GLU A 123 -5.81 1.74 -8.49
N SER A 124 -6.29 1.74 -7.24
CA SER A 124 -5.67 2.50 -6.15
C SER A 124 -4.27 1.98 -5.83
N SER A 125 -4.07 0.66 -5.86
CA SER A 125 -2.75 0.04 -5.68
C SER A 125 -1.81 0.36 -6.83
N VAL A 126 -2.30 0.35 -8.07
CA VAL A 126 -1.52 0.74 -9.25
C VAL A 126 -1.11 2.21 -9.16
N ARG A 127 -2.02 3.11 -8.77
CA ARG A 127 -1.70 4.53 -8.53
C ARG A 127 -0.61 4.70 -7.47
N LEU A 128 -0.65 3.94 -6.38
CA LEU A 128 0.41 3.94 -5.36
C LEU A 128 1.75 3.43 -5.91
N ASN A 129 1.75 2.40 -6.76
CA ASN A 129 2.95 1.90 -7.45
C ASN A 129 3.56 2.92 -8.41
N LEU A 130 2.77 3.89 -8.89
CA LEU A 130 3.23 4.96 -9.77
C LEU A 130 3.75 6.20 -9.02
N CYS A 131 3.48 6.33 -7.72
CA CYS A 131 3.96 7.43 -6.90
C CYS A 131 5.49 7.62 -6.93
N PRO A 132 6.33 6.56 -6.88
CA PRO A 132 7.78 6.72 -6.95
C PRO A 132 8.29 7.32 -8.25
N PHE A 133 7.49 7.33 -9.33
CA PHE A 133 7.83 7.91 -10.63
C PHE A 133 7.29 9.34 -10.80
N SER A 134 6.68 9.91 -9.75
CA SER A 134 5.99 11.21 -9.81
C SER A 134 5.05 11.30 -11.01
N ALA A 135 4.26 10.24 -11.24
CA ALA A 135 3.44 10.11 -12.43
C ALA A 135 2.32 11.16 -12.48
N VAL A 136 2.24 11.88 -13.59
CA VAL A 136 1.15 12.83 -13.91
C VAL A 136 0.48 12.35 -15.18
N ILE A 137 -0.67 11.72 -15.02
CA ILE A 137 -1.40 11.07 -16.13
C ILE A 137 -2.63 11.90 -16.47
N ARG A 138 -2.81 12.22 -17.75
CA ARG A 138 -4.01 12.90 -18.27
C ARG A 138 -4.74 11.97 -19.21
N PHE A 139 -5.98 11.66 -18.87
CA PHE A 139 -6.86 10.84 -19.70
C PHE A 139 -7.77 11.73 -20.54
N HIS A 140 -7.78 11.47 -21.84
CA HIS A 140 -8.57 12.18 -22.84
C HIS A 140 -9.58 11.23 -23.47
N ASN A 141 -10.75 11.76 -23.82
CA ASN A 141 -11.83 11.01 -24.49
C ASN A 141 -12.33 9.78 -23.70
N VAL A 142 -12.52 9.96 -22.39
CA VAL A 142 -12.89 8.91 -21.43
C VAL A 142 -14.18 8.16 -21.77
N GLU A 143 -15.03 8.70 -22.64
CA GLU A 143 -16.20 8.04 -23.20
C GLU A 143 -15.87 6.79 -24.05
N ASN A 144 -14.66 6.73 -24.61
CA ASN A 144 -14.16 5.62 -25.44
C ASN A 144 -13.35 4.59 -24.64
N ARG A 145 -13.43 4.61 -23.31
CA ARG A 145 -12.74 3.64 -22.45
C ARG A 145 -13.05 2.20 -22.87
N PRO A 146 -12.05 1.30 -22.81
CA PRO A 146 -12.25 -0.10 -23.13
C PRO A 146 -13.34 -0.74 -22.26
N LYS A 147 -14.20 -1.51 -22.92
CA LYS A 147 -15.35 -2.19 -22.30
C LYS A 147 -15.06 -3.67 -22.07
N PRO A 148 -15.80 -4.37 -21.19
CA PRO A 148 -15.70 -5.82 -21.07
C PRO A 148 -15.84 -6.50 -22.43
N ASN A 149 -15.21 -7.67 -22.60
CA ASN A 149 -15.25 -8.47 -23.82
C ASN A 149 -14.66 -7.76 -25.06
N THR A 150 -13.68 -6.88 -24.88
CA THR A 150 -12.99 -6.19 -25.98
C THR A 150 -11.48 -6.28 -25.86
N ILE A 151 -10.76 -5.87 -26.91
CA ILE A 151 -9.30 -5.82 -26.91
C ILE A 151 -8.88 -4.34 -26.93
N CYS A 152 -8.05 -3.95 -25.99
CA CYS A 152 -7.39 -2.65 -25.94
C CYS A 152 -6.02 -2.76 -26.61
N VAL A 153 -5.77 -1.90 -27.60
CA VAL A 153 -4.51 -1.85 -28.34
C VAL A 153 -3.86 -0.50 -28.11
N ALA A 154 -2.61 -0.49 -27.67
CA ALA A 154 -1.85 0.73 -27.44
C ALA A 154 -0.44 0.66 -28.02
N ASN A 155 0.16 1.83 -28.30
CA ASN A 155 1.60 1.92 -28.54
C ASN A 155 2.38 1.65 -27.25
N HIS A 156 3.63 1.20 -27.37
CA HIS A 156 4.42 0.72 -26.23
C HIS A 156 5.78 1.42 -26.14
N THR A 157 6.03 2.12 -25.04
CA THR A 157 7.26 2.88 -24.80
C THR A 157 8.01 2.41 -23.56
N THR A 158 7.29 1.92 -22.55
CA THR A 158 7.89 1.52 -21.26
C THR A 158 7.21 0.29 -20.68
N PRO A 159 7.93 -0.56 -19.92
CA PRO A 159 7.33 -1.68 -19.20
C PRO A 159 6.25 -1.24 -18.20
N PHE A 160 6.22 0.04 -17.82
CA PHE A 160 5.20 0.61 -16.93
C PHE A 160 3.93 1.09 -17.65
N ASP A 161 3.81 0.95 -18.98
CA ASP A 161 2.63 1.36 -19.74
C ASP A 161 1.36 0.64 -19.24
N TRP A 162 1.48 -0.62 -18.84
CA TRP A 162 0.38 -1.33 -18.20
C TRP A 162 -0.08 -0.63 -16.91
N CYS A 163 0.85 -0.22 -16.04
CA CYS A 163 0.50 0.50 -14.82
C CYS A 163 -0.19 1.84 -15.13
N VAL A 164 0.28 2.56 -16.15
CA VAL A 164 -0.33 3.84 -16.58
C VAL A 164 -1.78 3.63 -16.97
N LEU A 165 -2.08 2.64 -17.82
CA LEU A 165 -3.45 2.34 -18.24
C LEU A 165 -4.29 1.72 -17.11
N ALA A 166 -3.72 0.80 -16.33
CA ALA A 166 -4.36 0.11 -15.21
C ALA A 166 -4.70 1.03 -14.02
N SER A 167 -4.19 2.27 -14.04
CA SER A 167 -4.55 3.29 -13.06
C SER A 167 -5.96 3.90 -13.29
N ASP A 168 -6.56 3.65 -14.46
CA ASP A 168 -7.89 4.17 -14.86
C ASP A 168 -8.89 3.07 -15.23
N VAL A 169 -8.45 2.00 -15.91
CA VAL A 169 -9.31 0.87 -16.31
C VAL A 169 -8.64 -0.44 -15.95
N THR A 170 -9.39 -1.42 -15.45
CA THR A 170 -8.85 -2.76 -15.20
C THR A 170 -8.72 -3.55 -16.49
N TYR A 171 -7.53 -4.09 -16.75
CA TYR A 171 -7.23 -4.86 -17.97
C TYR A 171 -6.79 -6.27 -17.64
N ALA A 172 -7.22 -7.23 -18.45
CA ALA A 172 -6.62 -8.55 -18.44
C ALA A 172 -5.20 -8.48 -19.01
N VAL A 173 -4.23 -9.03 -18.27
CA VAL A 173 -2.81 -8.98 -18.64
C VAL A 173 -2.51 -10.09 -19.64
N VAL A 174 -1.80 -9.76 -20.72
CA VAL A 174 -1.22 -10.76 -21.63
C VAL A 174 0.29 -10.72 -21.50
N GLY A 175 0.91 -11.87 -21.24
CA GLY A 175 2.36 -11.93 -21.11
C GLY A 175 2.94 -13.31 -21.36
N GLN A 176 4.25 -13.34 -21.48
CA GLN A 176 5.02 -14.58 -21.54
C GLN A 176 5.37 -15.01 -20.12
N LYS A 177 5.36 -16.32 -19.81
CA LYS A 177 5.80 -16.79 -18.49
C LYS A 177 7.32 -16.63 -18.33
N HIS A 178 7.75 -16.07 -17.20
CA HIS A 178 9.15 -15.94 -16.82
C HIS A 178 9.47 -16.68 -15.51
N ALA A 179 10.72 -17.09 -15.35
CA ALA A 179 11.21 -17.73 -14.13
C ALA A 179 11.82 -16.71 -13.14
N GLY A 180 12.06 -17.15 -11.90
CA GLY A 180 12.73 -16.33 -10.88
C GLY A 180 11.83 -15.23 -10.30
N PHE A 181 12.39 -14.04 -10.05
CA PHE A 181 11.67 -12.90 -9.46
C PHE A 181 10.43 -12.51 -10.28
N PHE A 182 10.54 -12.48 -11.61
CA PHE A 182 9.40 -12.18 -12.49
C PHE A 182 8.27 -13.20 -12.35
N GLY A 183 8.58 -14.49 -12.21
CA GLY A 183 7.57 -15.53 -11.96
C GLY A 183 6.83 -15.36 -10.61
N LEU A 184 7.48 -14.78 -9.59
CA LEU A 184 6.81 -14.42 -8.34
C LEU A 184 5.85 -13.25 -8.54
N VAL A 185 6.29 -12.21 -9.26
CA VAL A 185 5.45 -11.05 -9.62
C VAL A 185 4.25 -11.50 -10.46
N GLU A 186 4.45 -12.37 -11.45
CA GLU A 186 3.39 -12.95 -12.27
C GLU A 186 2.33 -13.67 -11.43
N ARG A 187 2.74 -14.45 -10.43
CA ARG A 187 1.80 -15.13 -9.52
C ARG A 187 1.00 -14.15 -8.67
N ILE A 188 1.61 -13.06 -8.22
CA ILE A 188 0.91 -12.01 -7.47
C ILE A 188 -0.09 -11.29 -8.37
N ILE A 189 0.31 -10.92 -9.58
CA ILE A 189 -0.57 -10.27 -10.57
C ILE A 189 -1.74 -11.19 -10.92
N SER A 190 -1.48 -12.48 -11.18
CA SER A 190 -2.52 -13.47 -11.51
C SER A 190 -3.51 -13.71 -10.38
N ALA A 191 -3.11 -13.45 -9.13
CA ALA A 191 -4.01 -13.53 -7.98
C ALA A 191 -4.92 -12.30 -7.86
N ALA A 192 -4.53 -11.18 -8.47
CA ALA A 192 -5.25 -9.91 -8.38
C ALA A 192 -6.05 -9.57 -9.66
N VAL A 193 -5.56 -10.00 -10.82
CA VAL A 193 -6.09 -9.63 -12.14
C VAL A 193 -6.12 -10.87 -13.05
N PRO A 194 -7.17 -11.03 -13.87
CA PRO A 194 -7.19 -12.05 -14.91
C PRO A 194 -6.00 -11.88 -15.86
N ALA A 195 -5.23 -12.96 -16.04
CA ALA A 195 -4.01 -12.91 -16.82
C ALA A 195 -3.94 -14.13 -17.75
N VAL A 196 -3.64 -13.87 -19.02
CA VAL A 196 -3.44 -14.87 -20.06
C VAL A 196 -1.94 -15.00 -20.30
N TRP A 197 -1.34 -16.04 -19.70
CA TRP A 197 0.09 -16.30 -19.81
C TRP A 197 0.39 -17.35 -20.89
N PHE A 198 1.39 -17.05 -21.72
CA PHE A 198 1.86 -17.95 -22.78
C PHE A 198 3.23 -18.53 -22.44
N ASP A 199 3.41 -19.82 -22.70
CA ASP A 199 4.73 -20.44 -22.60
C ASP A 199 5.64 -20.02 -23.77
N ARG A 200 6.96 -20.02 -23.58
CA ARG A 200 7.91 -19.58 -24.63
C ARG A 200 7.73 -20.34 -25.95
N SER A 201 7.39 -21.63 -25.89
CA SER A 201 7.13 -22.47 -27.05
C SER A 201 5.77 -22.18 -27.70
N GLU A 202 4.77 -21.79 -26.91
CA GLU A 202 3.41 -21.50 -27.39
C GLU A 202 3.30 -20.11 -28.04
N VAL A 203 4.13 -19.15 -27.63
CA VAL A 203 4.22 -17.83 -28.29
C VAL A 203 4.62 -17.96 -29.78
N LEU A 204 5.31 -19.05 -30.14
CA LEU A 204 5.63 -19.36 -31.54
C LEU A 204 4.40 -19.87 -32.31
N ASP A 205 3.43 -20.48 -31.64
CA ASP A 205 2.18 -20.93 -32.24
C ASP A 205 1.13 -19.81 -32.23
N ARG A 206 1.09 -19.10 -33.37
CA ARG A 206 0.17 -17.99 -33.60
C ARG A 206 -1.30 -18.41 -33.55
N HIS A 207 -1.61 -19.64 -33.96
CA HIS A 207 -2.99 -20.13 -33.99
C HIS A 207 -3.50 -20.42 -32.59
N LEU A 208 -2.68 -21.05 -31.76
CA LEU A 208 -2.99 -21.31 -30.35
C LEU A 208 -3.14 -20.01 -29.55
N THR A 209 -2.28 -19.03 -29.83
CA THR A 209 -2.38 -17.69 -29.24
C THR A 209 -3.72 -17.04 -29.58
N ALA A 210 -4.06 -16.95 -30.87
CA ALA A 210 -5.31 -16.34 -31.33
C ALA A 210 -6.56 -17.04 -30.76
N ALA A 211 -6.52 -18.38 -30.64
CA ALA A 211 -7.60 -19.16 -30.06
C ALA A 211 -7.86 -18.81 -28.59
N ARG A 212 -6.80 -18.70 -27.76
CA ARG A 212 -6.95 -18.30 -26.34
C ARG A 212 -7.43 -16.87 -26.17
N LEU A 213 -6.97 -15.95 -27.02
CA LEU A 213 -7.48 -14.58 -27.01
C LEU A 213 -8.98 -14.55 -27.33
N LYS A 214 -9.39 -15.34 -28.33
CA LYS A 214 -10.80 -15.49 -28.71
C LYS A 214 -11.64 -16.11 -27.60
N GLU A 215 -11.11 -17.11 -26.91
CA GLU A 215 -11.76 -17.73 -25.75
C GLU A 215 -11.99 -16.72 -24.63
N HIS A 216 -10.95 -15.99 -24.20
CA HIS A 216 -11.05 -14.96 -23.16
C HIS A 216 -12.11 -13.90 -23.49
N VAL A 217 -12.12 -13.41 -24.73
CA VAL A 217 -13.08 -12.39 -25.17
C VAL A 217 -14.52 -12.91 -25.18
N ASN A 218 -14.74 -14.22 -25.38
CA ASN A 218 -16.08 -14.80 -25.39
C ASN A 218 -16.62 -15.17 -24.00
N LEU A 219 -15.78 -15.14 -22.95
CA LEU A 219 -16.22 -15.38 -21.58
C LEU A 219 -17.09 -14.21 -21.09
N PRO A 220 -18.26 -14.44 -20.48
CA PRO A 220 -19.15 -13.35 -20.07
C PRO A 220 -18.46 -12.43 -19.05
N ASP A 221 -18.58 -11.12 -19.27
CA ASP A 221 -18.07 -10.06 -18.38
C ASP A 221 -16.55 -10.12 -18.13
N SER A 222 -15.78 -10.58 -19.14
CA SER A 222 -14.32 -10.60 -19.07
C SER A 222 -13.73 -9.20 -19.26
N GLU A 223 -12.71 -8.87 -18.49
CA GLU A 223 -12.02 -7.59 -18.56
C GLU A 223 -11.38 -7.39 -19.94
N PRO A 224 -11.31 -6.13 -20.42
CA PRO A 224 -10.69 -5.82 -21.70
C PRO A 224 -9.24 -6.32 -21.72
N LEU A 225 -8.88 -6.99 -22.81
CA LEU A 225 -7.56 -7.55 -22.98
C LEU A 225 -6.58 -6.47 -23.45
N LEU A 226 -5.55 -6.15 -22.67
CA LEU A 226 -4.54 -5.19 -23.08
C LEU A 226 -3.45 -5.87 -23.91
N ILE A 227 -3.24 -5.38 -25.13
CA ILE A 227 -2.19 -5.86 -26.03
C ILE A 227 -1.37 -4.68 -26.56
N PHE A 228 -0.05 -4.84 -26.50
CA PHE A 228 0.92 -3.96 -27.15
C PHE A 228 1.45 -4.65 -28.42
N PRO A 229 0.80 -4.48 -29.58
CA PRO A 229 1.07 -5.28 -30.78
C PRO A 229 2.44 -5.01 -31.43
N GLU A 230 3.16 -3.95 -31.02
CA GLU A 230 4.55 -3.70 -31.41
C GLU A 230 5.47 -4.85 -30.93
N GLY A 231 5.16 -5.41 -29.75
CA GLY A 231 5.91 -6.51 -29.15
C GLY A 231 7.31 -6.13 -28.64
N THR A 232 7.62 -4.85 -28.56
CA THR A 232 8.80 -4.26 -27.93
C THR A 232 8.49 -2.84 -27.48
N CYS A 233 9.27 -2.29 -26.56
CA CYS A 233 9.24 -0.86 -26.26
C CYS A 233 9.93 -0.08 -27.40
N ILE A 234 9.32 1.00 -27.85
CA ILE A 234 9.80 1.90 -28.90
C ILE A 234 9.85 3.34 -28.37
N ASN A 235 10.78 4.12 -28.91
CA ASN A 235 10.84 5.54 -28.60
C ASN A 235 9.53 6.23 -29.03
N ASN A 236 8.97 7.05 -28.15
CA ASN A 236 7.64 7.63 -28.29
C ASN A 236 7.51 8.72 -29.39
N THR A 237 8.37 8.65 -30.41
CA THR A 237 8.44 9.50 -31.59
C THR A 237 7.71 8.89 -32.79
N SER A 238 7.58 7.57 -32.84
CA SER A 238 6.98 6.83 -33.94
C SER A 238 6.24 5.60 -33.42
N VAL A 239 5.24 5.14 -34.17
CA VAL A 239 4.55 3.88 -33.88
C VAL A 239 5.04 2.83 -34.87
N MET A 240 5.53 1.70 -34.36
CA MET A 240 5.98 0.61 -35.21
C MET A 240 4.82 -0.22 -35.75
N LYS A 241 5.14 -1.00 -36.77
CA LYS A 241 4.26 -1.99 -37.38
C LYS A 241 3.64 -2.95 -36.35
N PHE A 242 2.32 -2.98 -36.33
CA PHE A 242 1.56 -3.86 -35.45
C PHE A 242 1.50 -5.31 -35.95
N LYS A 243 1.72 -6.27 -35.04
CA LYS A 243 1.54 -7.69 -35.33
C LYS A 243 0.05 -8.02 -35.50
N LYS A 244 -0.30 -8.70 -36.60
CA LYS A 244 -1.68 -8.98 -37.01
C LYS A 244 -2.51 -9.90 -36.09
N GLY A 245 -1.87 -10.65 -35.18
CA GLY A 245 -2.52 -11.76 -34.45
C GLY A 245 -3.75 -11.37 -33.63
N CYS A 246 -3.75 -10.21 -32.97
CA CYS A 246 -4.91 -9.75 -32.19
C CYS A 246 -6.05 -9.20 -33.05
N PHE A 247 -5.76 -8.79 -34.29
CA PHE A 247 -6.74 -8.20 -35.21
C PHE A 247 -7.59 -9.25 -35.94
N GLU A 248 -7.19 -10.52 -35.91
CA GLU A 248 -7.92 -11.65 -36.51
C GLU A 248 -8.92 -12.32 -35.54
N VAL A 249 -8.99 -11.87 -34.27
CA VAL A 249 -9.83 -12.48 -33.22
C VAL A 249 -11.33 -12.22 -33.44
N GLY A 250 -11.68 -11.12 -34.12
CA GLY A 250 -13.08 -10.71 -34.38
C GLY A 250 -13.74 -9.88 -33.27
N ALA A 251 -12.98 -9.50 -32.25
CA ALA A 251 -13.41 -8.62 -31.17
C ALA A 251 -13.38 -7.13 -31.57
N PRO A 252 -14.19 -6.25 -30.95
CA PRO A 252 -13.95 -4.80 -31.01
C PRO A 252 -12.55 -4.46 -30.51
N ILE A 253 -11.83 -3.63 -31.27
CA ILE A 253 -10.56 -3.04 -30.86
C ILE A 253 -10.81 -1.63 -30.35
N HIS A 254 -10.36 -1.34 -29.13
CA HIS A 254 -10.26 0.01 -28.57
C HIS A 254 -8.81 0.49 -28.73
N PRO A 255 -8.51 1.40 -29.67
CA PRO A 255 -7.18 1.96 -29.82
C PRO A 255 -6.91 2.99 -28.73
N VAL A 256 -5.68 3.01 -28.23
CA VAL A 256 -5.22 3.97 -27.22
C VAL A 256 -3.88 4.54 -27.64
N ALA A 257 -3.77 5.86 -27.66
CA ALA A 257 -2.51 6.54 -27.90
C ALA A 257 -1.92 7.00 -26.56
N ILE A 258 -0.66 6.66 -26.32
CA ILE A 258 0.11 7.05 -25.14
C ILE A 258 1.24 7.97 -25.59
N LYS A 259 1.27 9.20 -25.08
CA LYS A 259 2.35 10.16 -25.32
C LYS A 259 3.01 10.56 -24.02
N TYR A 260 4.32 10.33 -23.94
CA TYR A 260 5.16 10.81 -22.86
C TYR A 260 5.75 12.17 -23.21
N ASN A 261 5.88 13.04 -22.21
CA ASN A 261 6.59 14.30 -22.37
C ASN A 261 8.07 14.14 -21.99
N PRO A 262 8.98 14.11 -22.98
CA PRO A 262 10.40 13.85 -22.74
C PRO A 262 11.12 14.97 -21.97
N LEU A 263 10.49 16.14 -21.80
CA LEU A 263 11.05 17.23 -21.01
C LEU A 263 11.16 16.91 -19.51
N PHE A 264 10.34 15.99 -19.01
CA PHE A 264 10.28 15.65 -17.58
C PHE A 264 10.97 14.32 -17.26
N ALA A 265 10.88 13.34 -18.16
CA ALA A 265 11.55 12.05 -18.04
C ALA A 265 11.71 11.38 -19.41
N ASP A 266 12.83 10.71 -19.61
CA ASP A 266 13.04 9.79 -20.72
C ASP A 266 12.44 8.41 -20.39
N CYS A 267 11.16 8.24 -20.73
CA CYS A 267 10.40 7.03 -20.45
C CYS A 267 10.68 5.88 -21.43
N PHE A 268 11.57 6.04 -22.41
CA PHE A 268 11.85 4.95 -23.34
C PHE A 268 12.73 3.90 -22.66
N TRP A 269 12.23 2.66 -22.57
CA TRP A 269 13.05 1.56 -22.09
C TRP A 269 13.78 0.85 -23.22
N ASN A 270 15.11 0.94 -23.20
CA ASN A 270 15.98 0.18 -24.08
C ASN A 270 16.56 -1.03 -23.36
N SER A 271 15.98 -2.22 -23.58
CA SER A 271 16.42 -3.46 -22.94
C SER A 271 17.85 -3.89 -23.30
N SER A 272 18.42 -3.36 -24.39
CA SER A 272 19.80 -3.64 -24.78
C SER A 272 20.83 -2.79 -24.03
N GLN A 273 20.40 -1.67 -23.44
CA GLN A 273 21.28 -0.76 -22.69
C GLN A 273 21.06 -0.88 -21.18
N ASP A 274 19.80 -0.91 -20.76
CA ASP A 274 19.43 -0.90 -19.35
C ASP A 274 18.67 -2.17 -18.96
N SER A 275 19.11 -2.80 -17.87
CA SER A 275 18.27 -3.78 -17.17
C SER A 275 17.01 -3.09 -16.61
N LEU A 276 15.93 -3.86 -16.42
CA LEU A 276 14.69 -3.31 -15.86
C LEU A 276 14.91 -2.59 -14.52
N LEU A 277 15.78 -3.14 -13.67
CA LEU A 277 16.08 -2.54 -12.36
C LEU A 277 16.78 -1.18 -12.51
N GLN A 278 17.82 -1.10 -13.37
CA GLN A 278 18.51 0.16 -13.65
C GLN A 278 17.55 1.21 -14.24
N TYR A 279 16.73 0.79 -15.21
CA TYR A 279 15.70 1.65 -15.79
C TYR A 279 14.69 2.14 -14.74
N THR A 280 14.26 1.25 -13.83
CA THR A 280 13.34 1.62 -12.74
C THR A 280 13.94 2.69 -11.84
N PHE A 281 15.21 2.53 -11.43
CA PHE A 281 15.91 3.56 -10.66
C PHE A 281 16.06 4.87 -11.43
N LYS A 282 16.41 4.82 -12.73
CA LYS A 282 16.48 6.01 -13.60
C LYS A 282 15.15 6.77 -13.61
N MET A 283 14.03 6.06 -13.73
CA MET A 283 12.69 6.64 -13.68
C MET A 283 12.36 7.25 -12.31
N MET A 284 12.69 6.57 -11.21
CA MET A 284 12.48 7.10 -9.85
C MET A 284 13.32 8.35 -9.56
N THR A 285 14.47 8.51 -10.22
CA THR A 285 15.33 9.69 -10.10
C THR A 285 15.02 10.78 -11.13
N SER A 286 14.13 10.51 -12.09
CA SER A 286 13.68 11.51 -13.06
C SER A 286 12.67 12.45 -12.41
N TRP A 287 12.45 13.63 -12.98
CA TRP A 287 11.60 14.64 -12.34
C TRP A 287 10.15 14.17 -12.22
N ALA A 288 9.53 13.81 -13.35
CA ALA A 288 8.16 13.31 -13.38
C ALA A 288 7.88 12.52 -14.65
N MET A 289 7.13 11.42 -14.51
CA MET A 289 6.54 10.73 -15.65
C MET A 289 5.24 11.45 -16.05
N VAL A 290 5.35 12.45 -16.93
CA VAL A 290 4.19 13.17 -17.47
C VAL A 290 3.72 12.49 -18.75
N VAL A 291 2.47 12.02 -18.74
CA VAL A 291 1.90 11.22 -19.83
C VAL A 291 0.47 11.63 -20.14
N ASP A 292 0.17 11.70 -21.43
CA ASP A 292 -1.16 11.92 -21.95
C ASP A 292 -1.64 10.63 -22.64
N VAL A 293 -2.85 10.20 -22.30
CA VAL A 293 -3.48 8.97 -22.78
C VAL A 293 -4.79 9.34 -23.48
N TRP A 294 -4.91 9.02 -24.76
CA TRP A 294 -6.13 9.24 -25.53
C TRP A 294 -6.82 7.92 -25.82
N TYR A 295 -8.08 7.80 -25.41
CA TYR A 295 -8.95 6.70 -25.80
C TYR A 295 -9.62 7.03 -27.14
N LEU A 296 -9.29 6.26 -28.19
CA LEU A 296 -9.89 6.46 -29.50
C LEU A 296 -11.20 5.65 -29.63
N PRO A 297 -12.12 6.06 -30.52
CA PRO A 297 -13.36 5.33 -30.75
C PRO A 297 -13.12 3.85 -31.09
N PRO A 298 -13.96 2.93 -30.59
CA PRO A 298 -13.88 1.52 -30.94
C PRO A 298 -13.97 1.30 -32.44
N THR A 299 -13.17 0.37 -32.94
CA THR A 299 -13.20 -0.03 -34.35
C THR A 299 -13.30 -1.54 -34.48
N ARG A 300 -13.94 -1.98 -35.55
CA ARG A 300 -13.97 -3.39 -35.98
C ARG A 300 -13.35 -3.50 -37.37
N ILE A 301 -12.97 -4.72 -37.73
CA ILE A 301 -12.56 -5.05 -39.09
C ILE A 301 -13.73 -4.79 -40.05
N ARG A 302 -13.44 -4.19 -41.21
CA ARG A 302 -14.45 -3.94 -42.25
C ARG A 302 -14.56 -5.14 -43.19
N PRO A 303 -15.70 -5.35 -43.89
CA PRO A 303 -15.87 -6.47 -44.81
C PRO A 303 -14.81 -6.52 -45.92
N GLU A 304 -14.36 -5.36 -46.40
CA GLU A 304 -13.33 -5.22 -47.44
C GLU A 304 -11.87 -5.25 -46.92
N GLU A 305 -11.65 -5.39 -45.61
CA GLU A 305 -10.35 -5.20 -44.97
C GLU A 305 -9.81 -6.53 -44.41
N ASP A 306 -8.56 -6.87 -44.73
CA ASP A 306 -7.86 -8.00 -44.11
C ASP A 306 -7.23 -7.58 -42.75
N GLY A 307 -6.86 -8.54 -41.91
CA GLY A 307 -6.32 -8.29 -40.57
C GLY A 307 -5.07 -7.39 -40.57
N ILE A 308 -4.25 -7.45 -41.63
CA ILE A 308 -3.09 -6.55 -41.81
C ILE A 308 -3.52 -5.12 -42.10
N ALA A 309 -4.48 -4.93 -43.00
CA ALA A 309 -5.00 -3.60 -43.33
C ALA A 309 -5.69 -2.98 -42.12
N PHE A 310 -6.42 -3.78 -41.34
CA PHE A 310 -7.03 -3.36 -40.09
C PHE A 310 -5.98 -2.94 -39.05
N ALA A 311 -4.92 -3.74 -38.88
CA ALA A 311 -3.81 -3.40 -38.00
C ALA A 311 -3.16 -2.06 -38.40
N ARG A 312 -2.94 -1.85 -39.71
CA ARG A 312 -2.38 -0.59 -40.25
C ARG A 312 -3.29 0.61 -39.98
N ARG A 313 -4.60 0.47 -40.19
CA ARG A 313 -5.57 1.53 -39.91
C ARG A 313 -5.60 1.94 -38.43
N VAL A 314 -5.49 0.95 -37.53
CA VAL A 314 -5.43 1.19 -36.08
C VAL A 314 -4.08 1.80 -35.67
N GLN A 315 -2.97 1.34 -36.25
CA GLN A 315 -1.66 1.94 -36.07
C GLN A 315 -1.68 3.43 -36.46
N GLN A 316 -2.24 3.74 -37.63
CA GLN A 316 -2.36 5.10 -38.16
C GLN A 316 -3.19 6.01 -37.27
N SER A 317 -4.32 5.51 -36.76
CA SER A 317 -5.16 6.32 -35.87
C SER A 317 -4.43 6.66 -34.56
N ILE A 318 -3.70 5.70 -33.99
CA ILE A 318 -2.86 5.91 -32.79
C ILE A 318 -1.73 6.90 -33.08
N ALA A 319 -0.99 6.71 -34.18
CA ALA A 319 0.12 7.58 -34.56
C ALA A 319 -0.35 9.02 -34.79
N HIS A 320 -1.43 9.21 -35.55
CA HIS A 320 -2.01 10.53 -35.82
C HIS A 320 -2.51 11.20 -34.53
N CYS A 321 -3.22 10.48 -33.66
CA CYS A 321 -3.74 11.03 -32.42
C CYS A 321 -2.62 11.45 -31.46
N GLY A 322 -1.57 10.65 -31.35
CA GLY A 322 -0.43 10.96 -30.49
C GLY A 322 0.62 11.87 -31.14
N GLY A 323 0.40 12.38 -32.36
CA GLY A 323 1.41 13.18 -33.07
C GLY A 323 2.76 12.47 -33.22
N MET A 324 2.70 11.17 -33.51
CA MET A 324 3.86 10.30 -33.77
C MET A 324 3.97 10.02 -35.26
N LEU A 325 5.19 9.75 -35.73
CA LEU A 325 5.41 9.34 -37.12
C LEU A 325 4.82 7.94 -37.33
N ASP A 326 4.03 7.80 -38.39
CA ASP A 326 3.58 6.50 -38.88
C ASP A 326 4.70 5.87 -39.71
N MET A 327 5.22 4.72 -39.27
CA MET A 327 6.25 4.01 -40.02
C MET A 327 5.60 3.11 -41.06
N ASP A 328 6.01 3.27 -42.31
CA ASP A 328 5.55 2.45 -43.42
C ASP A 328 5.94 0.96 -43.25
N TRP A 329 5.09 0.11 -43.81
CA TRP A 329 5.01 -1.34 -43.56
C TRP A 329 6.05 -2.21 -44.26
#